data_AF-A0A7X3RBQ8-F1
#
_entry.id   AF-A0A7X3RBQ8-F1
#
_cell.length_a   1.000
_cell.length_b   1.000
_cell.length_c   1.000
_cell.angle_alpha   90.00
_cell.angle_beta   90.00
_cell.angle_gamma   90.00
#
_symmetry.space_group_name_H-M   'P 1'
#
loop_
_entity.id
_entity.type
_entity.pdbx_description
1 polymer ?
#
loop_
_entity_poly.entity_id
_entity_poly.type
_entity_poly.pdbx_seq_one_letter_code
_entity_poly.pdbx_strand_id
1 'polypeptide(L)'
;MSKQKISQAELAVCRKRLEKMWKSRVMDEGLLHHAWHTAYRIATLLYEQFNASQVVVFGSLTEPMGFTKGSDIDIAVSGLSDDAYDLS
;
A
#
# COMPACT_ATOMS: atom_id res chain seq x y z
N MET A 1 31.99 5.93 -5.32
CA MET A 1 31.56 7.05 -4.46
C MET A 1 31.54 6.56 -3.02
N SER A 2 32.27 7.23 -2.11
CA SER A 2 32.34 6.85 -0.69
C SER A 2 30.99 7.12 -0.01
N LYS A 3 30.39 6.10 0.60
CA LYS A 3 29.22 6.28 1.48
C LYS A 3 29.70 6.95 2.77
N GLN A 4 29.52 8.27 2.89
CA GLN A 4 29.72 8.94 4.18
C GLN A 4 28.76 8.32 5.21
N LYS A 5 29.30 7.83 6.32
CA LYS A 5 28.50 7.33 7.44
C LYS A 5 27.92 8.50 8.21
N ILE A 6 26.60 8.56 8.29
CA ILE A 6 25.87 9.52 9.13
C ILE A 6 26.25 9.29 10.60
N SER A 7 26.55 10.36 11.33
CA SER A 7 26.84 10.30 12.77
C SER A 7 25.59 10.02 13.61
N GLN A 8 25.77 9.53 14.84
CA GLN A 8 24.63 9.25 15.74
C GLN A 8 23.79 10.49 16.06
N ALA A 9 24.43 11.66 16.18
CA ALA A 9 23.74 12.92 16.42
C ALA A 9 22.87 13.34 15.23
N GLU A 10 23.39 13.19 14.00
CA GLU A 10 22.63 13.46 12.78
C GLU A 10 21.46 12.48 12.61
N LEU A 11 21.68 11.18 12.88
CA LEU A 11 20.60 10.18 12.89
C LEU A 11 19.49 10.54 13.89
N ALA A 12 19.84 11.00 15.09
CA ALA A 12 18.88 11.40 16.11
C ALA A 12 18.04 12.61 15.67
N VAL A 13 18.67 13.60 15.03
CA VAL A 13 17.96 14.77 14.47
C VAL A 13 17.02 14.34 13.34
N CYS A 14 17.50 13.51 12.41
CA CYS A 14 16.68 12.95 11.34
C CYS A 14 15.46 12.20 11.89
N ARG A 15 15.66 11.34 12.89
CA ARG A 15 14.59 10.57 13.54
C ARG A 15 13.53 11.49 14.14
N LYS A 16 13.95 12.49 14.93
CA LYS A 16 13.04 13.44 15.56
C LYS A 16 12.22 14.23 14.53
N ARG A 17 12.80 14.54 13.37
CA ARG A 17 12.09 15.21 12.27
C ARG A 17 11.04 14.29 11.65
N LEU A 18 11.38 13.03 11.37
CA LEU A 18 10.46 12.04 10.83
C LEU A 18 9.29 11.78 11.79
N GLU A 19 9.57 11.61 13.08
CA GLU A 19 8.55 11.45 14.12
C GLU A 19 7.59 12.64 14.17
N LYS A 20 8.12 13.87 14.09
CA LYS A 20 7.29 15.08 14.05
C LYS A 20 6.42 15.11 12.80
N MET A 21 6.99 14.79 11.63
CA MET A 21 6.24 14.71 10.37
C MET A 21 5.13 13.66 10.42
N TRP A 22 5.39 12.49 10.99
CA TRP A 22 4.38 11.45 11.20
C TRP A 22 3.28 11.91 12.15
N LYS A 23 3.62 12.52 13.29
CA LYS A 23 2.63 13.04 14.25
C LYS A 23 1.78 14.16 13.69
N SER A 24 2.29 14.93 12.73
CA SER A 24 1.54 16.00 12.08
C SER A 24 0.74 15.55 10.86
N ARG A 25 0.75 14.25 10.51
CA ARG A 25 -0.06 13.77 9.39
C ARG A 25 -1.53 13.86 9.75
N VAL A 26 -2.29 14.34 8.78
CA VAL A 26 -3.75 14.33 8.80
C VAL A 26 -4.17 13.28 7.79
N MET A 27 -5.07 12.41 8.21
CA MET A 27 -5.69 11.42 7.36
C MET A 27 -6.52 12.12 6.27
N ASP A 28 -6.29 11.75 5.01
CA ASP A 28 -7.12 12.20 3.89
C ASP A 28 -8.21 11.14 3.67
N GLU A 29 -9.38 11.36 4.28
CA GLU A 29 -10.51 10.44 4.22
C GLU A 29 -11.02 10.23 2.79
N GLY A 30 -10.98 11.28 1.96
CA GLY A 30 -11.40 11.20 0.56
C GLY A 30 -10.47 10.30 -0.25
N LEU A 31 -9.16 10.45 -0.05
CA LEU A 31 -8.16 9.57 -0.65
C LEU A 31 -8.34 8.11 -0.21
N LEU A 32 -8.51 7.86 1.09
CA LEU A 32 -8.73 6.51 1.62
C LEU A 32 -10.00 5.88 1.05
N HIS A 33 -11.10 6.63 1.03
CA HIS A 33 -12.37 6.15 0.49
C HIS A 33 -12.21 5.78 -0.99
N HIS A 34 -11.55 6.63 -1.78
CA HIS A 34 -11.31 6.36 -3.19
C HIS A 34 -10.41 5.12 -3.41
N ALA A 35 -9.37 4.95 -2.59
CA ALA A 35 -8.48 3.80 -2.65
C ALA A 35 -9.20 2.50 -2.27
N TRP A 36 -9.99 2.49 -1.19
CA TRP A 36 -10.81 1.33 -0.80
C TRP A 36 -11.86 0.97 -1.85
N HIS A 37 -12.53 1.96 -2.44
CA HIS A 37 -13.46 1.73 -3.54
C HIS A 37 -12.76 1.14 -4.76
N THR A 38 -11.54 1.58 -5.06
CA THR A 38 -10.74 1.01 -6.15
C THR A 38 -10.33 -0.43 -5.85
N ALA A 39 -9.83 -0.71 -4.63
CA ALA A 39 -9.49 -2.06 -4.20
C ALA A 39 -10.69 -3.01 -4.28
N TYR A 40 -11.88 -2.55 -3.88
CA TYR A 40 -13.12 -3.31 -4.00
C TYR A 40 -13.44 -3.66 -5.46
N ARG A 41 -13.36 -2.68 -6.37
CA ARG A 41 -13.59 -2.93 -7.81
C ARG A 41 -12.60 -3.94 -8.40
N ILE A 42 -11.33 -3.86 -8.00
CA ILE A 42 -10.31 -4.83 -8.42
C ILE A 42 -10.66 -6.22 -7.88
N ALA A 43 -11.04 -6.32 -6.60
CA ALA A 43 -11.45 -7.59 -6.01
C ALA A 43 -12.66 -8.20 -6.73
N THR A 44 -13.69 -7.41 -7.03
CA THR A 44 -14.85 -7.86 -7.82
C THR A 44 -14.44 -8.43 -9.17
N LEU A 45 -13.57 -7.72 -9.91
CA LEU A 45 -13.05 -8.21 -11.19
C LEU A 45 -12.29 -9.54 -11.04
N LEU A 46 -11.46 -9.68 -10.01
CA LEU A 46 -10.71 -10.91 -9.75
C LEU A 46 -11.61 -12.10 -9.41
N TYR A 47 -12.67 -11.88 -8.62
CA TYR A 47 -13.66 -12.92 -8.33
C TYR A 47 -14.46 -13.30 -9.59
N GLU A 48 -14.99 -12.32 -10.31
CA GLU A 48 -15.94 -12.55 -11.40
C GLU A 48 -15.29 -13.05 -12.69
N GLN A 49 -14.08 -12.57 -13.02
CA GLN A 49 -13.45 -12.86 -14.31
C GLN A 49 -12.30 -13.85 -14.20
N PHE A 50 -11.68 -13.96 -13.02
CA PHE A 50 -10.50 -14.81 -12.81
C PHE A 50 -10.72 -15.93 -11.80
N ASN A 51 -11.97 -16.11 -11.34
CA ASN A 51 -12.38 -17.14 -10.39
C ASN A 51 -11.55 -17.15 -9.10
N ALA A 52 -11.02 -15.99 -8.70
CA ALA A 52 -10.26 -15.89 -7.46
C ALA A 52 -11.07 -16.48 -6.29
N SER A 53 -10.42 -17.25 -5.43
CA SER A 53 -11.05 -17.80 -4.22
C SER A 53 -10.91 -16.85 -3.02
N GLN A 54 -9.89 -16.00 -3.04
CA GLN A 54 -9.63 -15.02 -2.00
C GLN A 54 -8.88 -13.81 -2.57
N VAL A 55 -9.27 -12.62 -2.12
CA VAL A 55 -8.59 -11.35 -2.39
C VAL A 55 -8.37 -10.63 -1.06
N VAL A 56 -7.13 -10.25 -0.75
CA VAL A 56 -6.73 -9.61 0.51
C VAL A 56 -6.00 -8.31 0.22
N VAL A 57 -6.48 -7.21 0.81
CA VAL A 57 -5.76 -5.92 0.82
C VAL A 57 -4.75 -5.93 1.97
N PHE A 58 -3.53 -5.50 1.71
CA PHE A 58 -2.50 -5.34 2.73
C PHE A 58 -1.70 -4.04 2.52
N GLY A 59 -0.63 -3.87 3.30
CA GLY A 59 0.26 -2.73 3.14
C GLY A 59 -0.33 -1.43 3.67
N SER A 60 0.00 -0.31 3.03
CA SER A 60 -0.28 1.00 3.63
C SER A 60 -1.76 1.37 3.66
N LEU A 61 -2.60 0.78 2.82
CA LEU A 61 -4.05 1.06 2.78
C LEU A 61 -4.79 0.51 4.02
N THR A 62 -4.26 -0.53 4.68
CA THR A 62 -4.82 -1.05 5.94
C THR A 62 -4.43 -0.23 7.16
N GLU A 63 -3.56 0.78 6.98
CA GLU A 63 -3.04 1.67 8.02
C GLU A 63 -3.44 3.13 7.68
N PRO A 64 -4.63 3.62 8.07
CA PRO A 64 -5.20 4.87 7.58
C PRO A 64 -4.30 6.11 7.73
N MET A 65 -3.49 6.18 8.78
CA MET A 65 -2.54 7.29 9.01
C MET A 65 -1.25 7.17 8.17
N GLY A 66 -0.99 5.98 7.63
CA GLY A 66 0.16 5.66 6.79
C GLY A 66 -0.10 5.84 5.30
N PHE A 67 -1.35 5.72 4.85
CA PHE A 67 -1.73 5.87 3.44
C PHE A 67 -1.62 7.33 2.96
N THR A 68 -0.98 7.55 1.82
CA THR A 68 -0.74 8.88 1.26
C THR A 68 -0.94 8.90 -0.25
N LYS A 69 -0.93 10.09 -0.87
CA LYS A 69 -1.05 10.21 -2.33
C LYS A 69 0.04 9.49 -3.14
N GLY A 70 1.17 9.16 -2.51
CA GLY A 70 2.25 8.40 -3.14
C GLY A 70 2.25 6.91 -2.74
N SER A 71 1.22 6.45 -2.04
CA SER A 71 1.04 5.05 -1.70
C SER A 71 0.39 4.29 -2.85
N ASP A 72 0.85 3.06 -3.09
CA ASP A 72 0.20 2.11 -3.96
C ASP A 72 -0.89 1.31 -3.20
N ILE A 73 -1.73 0.56 -3.92
CA ILE A 73 -2.72 -0.37 -3.35
C ILE A 73 -2.17 -1.79 -3.47
N ASP A 74 -1.78 -2.39 -2.36
CA ASP A 74 -1.22 -3.74 -2.32
C ASP A 74 -2.33 -4.80 -2.14
N ILE A 75 -2.43 -5.75 -3.09
CA ILE A 75 -3.43 -6.82 -3.09
C ILE A 75 -2.75 -8.17 -3.29
N ALA A 76 -3.13 -9.16 -2.47
CA ALA A 76 -2.77 -10.56 -2.63
C ALA A 76 -4.02 -11.36 -3.07
N VAL A 77 -3.83 -12.31 -3.97
CA VAL A 77 -4.92 -13.09 -4.56
C VAL A 77 -4.56 -14.57 -4.55
N SER A 78 -5.52 -15.44 -4.29
CA SER A 78 -5.36 -16.90 -4.36
C SER A 78 -6.52 -17.57 -5.09
N GLY A 79 -6.26 -18.75 -5.65
CA GLY A 79 -7.25 -19.53 -6.39
C GLY A 79 -7.59 -18.96 -7.76
N LEU A 80 -6.69 -18.22 -8.39
CA LEU A 80 -6.81 -17.87 -9.81
C LEU A 80 -6.83 -19.16 -10.63
N SER A 81 -7.76 -19.29 -11.58
CA SER A 81 -7.76 -20.43 -12.50
C SER A 81 -6.59 -20.30 -13.48
N ASP A 82 -5.84 -21.39 -13.68
CA ASP A 82 -4.78 -21.46 -14.70
C ASP A 82 -5.33 -21.26 -16.12
N ASP A 83 -6.62 -21.52 -16.34
CA ASP A 83 -7.30 -21.35 -17.62
C ASP A 83 -7.32 -19.89 -18.11
N ALA A 84 -7.14 -18.92 -17.20
CA ALA A 84 -7.10 -17.49 -17.53
C ALA A 84 -5.71 -17.02 -18.04
N TYR A 85 -4.70 -17.89 -18.00
CA TYR A 85 -3.31 -17.58 -18.39
C TYR A 85 -2.82 -18.35 -19.62
N ASP A 86 -3.71 -19.02 -20.35
CA ASP A 86 -3.35 -19.58 -21.66
C ASP A 86 -3.24 -18.45 -22.70
N LEU A 87 -2.06 -17.84 -22.76
CA LEU A 87 -1.63 -16.95 -23.84
C LEU A 87 -0.98 -17.76 -24.99
N SER A 88 -1.53 -18.94 -25.31
CA SER A 88 -1.13 -19.69 -26.51
C SER A 88 -1.47 -18.96 -27.80
#